data_AF-A0A954F593-F1
#
_entry.id   AF-A0A954F593-F1
#
_cell.length_a   1.000
_cell.length_b   1.000
_cell.length_c   1.000
_cell.angle_alpha   90.00
_cell.angle_beta   90.00
_cell.angle_gamma   90.00
#
_symmetry.space_group_name_H-M   'P 1'
#
loop_
_entity.id
_entity.type
_entity.pdbx_description
1 polymer ?
#
loop_
_entity_poly.entity_id
_entity_poly.type
_entity_poly.pdbx_seq_one_letter_code
_entity_poly.pdbx_strand_id
1 'polypeptide(L)'
;MPVPFHLEWPAAEHSGSLSFRFLNRATGDVIEEYSYDGISHFINPIDWSINMPLGEFRFEVTKAGQPYHAQDFRVRSLDPGEAPRLTNKP
;
A
#
# COMPACT_ATOMS: atom_id res chain seq x y z
N MET A 1 10.03 -8.22 -10.42
CA MET A 1 9.04 -7.98 -11.50
C MET A 1 7.95 -7.10 -10.90
N PRO A 2 7.47 -6.09 -11.62
CA PRO A 2 6.48 -5.17 -11.10
C PRO A 2 5.11 -5.86 -10.95
N VAL A 3 4.53 -5.77 -9.77
CA VAL A 3 3.16 -6.19 -9.46
C VAL A 3 2.32 -4.93 -9.39
N PRO A 4 1.24 -4.82 -10.19
CA PRO A 4 0.31 -3.72 -10.07
C PRO A 4 -0.54 -3.85 -8.80
N PHE A 5 -0.79 -2.73 -8.15
CA PHE A 5 -1.62 -2.61 -6.95
C PHE A 5 -2.62 -1.49 -7.10
N HIS A 6 -3.84 -1.75 -6.66
CA HIS A 6 -4.90 -0.74 -6.59
C HIS A 6 -5.21 -0.46 -5.12
N LEU A 7 -4.97 0.76 -4.67
CA LEU A 7 -5.25 1.22 -3.31
C LEU A 7 -6.38 2.26 -3.33
N GLU A 8 -7.51 1.92 -2.74
CA GLU A 8 -8.59 2.88 -2.50
C GLU A 8 -8.36 3.63 -1.19
N TRP A 9 -8.15 4.94 -1.27
CA TRP A 9 -7.92 5.82 -0.12
C TRP A 9 -8.99 6.90 0.01
N PRO A 10 -9.61 7.11 1.19
CA PRO A 10 -10.64 8.13 1.36
C PRO A 10 -10.10 9.53 1.05
N ALA A 11 -10.74 10.23 0.11
CA ALA A 11 -10.33 11.56 -0.32
C ALA A 11 -10.43 12.62 0.79
N ALA A 12 -11.25 12.38 1.83
CA ALA A 12 -11.60 13.37 2.86
C ALA A 12 -10.51 13.58 3.93
N GLU A 13 -9.43 12.82 3.93
CA GLU A 13 -8.34 13.03 4.87
C GLU A 13 -7.40 14.12 4.31
N HIS A 14 -7.46 15.35 4.80
CA HIS A 14 -6.73 16.48 4.17
C HIS A 14 -5.58 17.04 5.00
N SER A 15 -5.06 16.32 5.99
CA SER A 15 -3.99 16.87 6.84
C SER A 15 -3.03 15.80 7.37
N GLY A 16 -1.72 16.03 7.17
CA GLY A 16 -0.63 15.26 7.76
C GLY A 16 0.26 14.56 6.74
N SER A 17 1.42 14.06 7.20
CA SER A 17 2.27 13.17 6.43
C SER A 17 1.70 11.74 6.44
N LEU A 18 1.80 11.04 5.32
CA LEU A 18 1.46 9.63 5.18
C LEU A 18 2.71 8.84 4.79
N SER A 19 2.94 7.73 5.48
CA SER A 19 3.90 6.72 5.03
C SER A 19 3.19 5.39 4.80
N PHE A 20 3.49 4.79 3.65
CA PHE A 20 2.96 3.52 3.19
C PHE A 20 4.11 2.52 3.12
N ARG A 21 3.98 1.37 3.78
CA ARG A 21 5.00 0.33 3.84
C ARG A 21 4.45 -1.00 3.38
N PHE A 22 5.23 -1.70 2.57
CA PHE A 22 4.95 -3.06 2.13
C PHE A 22 5.96 -4.00 2.79
N LEU A 23 5.51 -4.84 3.71
CA LEU A 23 6.37 -5.74 4.47
C LEU A 23 6.18 -7.19 4.01
N ASN A 24 7.28 -7.92 3.87
CA ASN A 24 7.24 -9.37 3.65
C ASN A 24 6.90 -10.08 4.97
N ARG A 25 5.82 -10.87 5.01
CA ARG A 25 5.42 -11.58 6.24
C ARG A 25 6.37 -12.69 6.64
N ALA A 26 7.09 -13.27 5.68
CA ALA A 26 8.02 -14.37 5.94
C ALA A 26 9.33 -13.88 6.56
N THR A 27 9.84 -12.72 6.13
CA THR A 27 11.14 -12.20 6.58
C THR A 27 11.05 -10.99 7.52
N GLY A 28 9.92 -10.26 7.48
CA GLY A 28 9.75 -8.99 8.20
C GLY A 28 10.34 -7.78 7.47
N ASP A 29 10.95 -7.98 6.30
CA ASP A 29 11.63 -6.91 5.56
C ASP A 29 10.64 -5.94 4.92
N VAL A 30 11.01 -4.66 4.87
CA VAL A 30 10.31 -3.66 4.06
C VAL A 30 10.75 -3.83 2.61
N ILE A 31 9.81 -4.19 1.76
CA ILE A 31 10.01 -4.33 0.32
C ILE A 31 9.99 -2.96 -0.35
N GLU A 32 9.07 -2.10 0.05
CA GLU A 32 8.88 -0.78 -0.51
C GLU A 32 8.27 0.15 0.54
N GLU A 33 8.69 1.42 0.52
CA GLU A 33 8.14 2.47 1.38
C GLU A 33 7.96 3.76 0.57
N TYR A 34 6.80 4.38 0.73
CA TYR A 34 6.50 5.68 0.15
C TYR A 34 6.09 6.66 1.25
N SER A 35 6.68 7.86 1.27
CA SER A 35 6.35 8.92 2.21
C SER A 35 5.89 10.18 1.46
N TYR A 36 4.76 10.74 1.88
CA TYR A 36 4.15 11.91 1.26
C TYR A 36 3.73 12.93 2.31
N ASP A 37 4.06 14.19 2.06
CA ASP A 37 3.65 15.32 2.89
C ASP A 37 2.31 15.87 2.40
N GLY A 38 1.23 15.15 2.70
CA GLY A 38 -0.15 15.53 2.38
C GLY A 38 -0.81 14.70 1.29
N ILE A 39 -2.16 14.68 1.30
CA ILE A 39 -2.99 13.86 0.39
C ILE A 39 -3.23 14.54 -0.98
N SER A 40 -2.80 15.78 -1.18
CA SER A 40 -2.92 16.49 -2.48
C SER A 40 -2.24 15.77 -3.65
N HIS A 41 -1.39 14.78 -3.37
CA HIS A 41 -0.69 13.97 -4.37
C HIS A 41 -1.49 12.74 -4.82
N PHE A 42 -2.61 12.41 -4.19
CA PHE A 42 -3.37 11.19 -4.49
C PHE A 42 -4.64 11.48 -5.29
N ILE A 43 -4.75 10.77 -6.41
CA ILE A 43 -6.00 10.55 -7.12
C ILE A 43 -6.47 9.16 -6.68
N ASN A 44 -7.74 9.04 -6.26
CA ASN A 44 -8.33 7.76 -5.85
C ASN A 44 -8.99 7.09 -7.08
N PRO A 45 -8.71 5.80 -7.38
CA PRO A 45 -7.76 4.90 -6.73
C PRO A 45 -6.29 5.24 -7.02
N ILE A 46 -5.43 4.94 -6.05
CA ILE A 46 -3.98 5.06 -6.16
C ILE A 46 -3.47 3.78 -6.81
N ASP A 47 -2.89 3.92 -7.99
CA ASP A 47 -2.30 2.82 -8.74
C ASP A 47 -0.78 2.82 -8.58
N TRP A 48 -0.24 1.75 -8.00
CA TRP A 48 1.21 1.55 -7.86
C TRP A 48 1.69 0.32 -8.60
N SER A 49 2.98 0.32 -8.91
CA SER A 49 3.67 -0.80 -9.51
C SER A 49 4.91 -1.08 -8.69
N ILE A 50 4.87 -2.15 -7.90
CA ILE A 50 5.89 -2.44 -6.89
C ILE A 50 6.62 -3.71 -7.28
N ASN A 51 7.94 -3.70 -7.19
CA ASN A 51 8.75 -4.89 -7.48
C ASN A 51 8.70 -5.88 -6.33
N MET A 52 7.68 -6.75 -6.32
CA MET A 52 7.45 -7.74 -5.25
C MET A 52 7.55 -9.18 -5.76
N PRO A 53 8.09 -10.13 -4.97
CA PRO A 53 7.98 -11.54 -5.28
C PRO A 53 6.57 -12.07 -5.00
N LEU A 54 6.27 -13.30 -5.44
CA LEU A 54 5.07 -14.01 -5.00
C LEU A 54 5.20 -14.36 -3.51
N GLY A 55 4.12 -14.18 -2.74
CA GLY A 55 4.17 -14.39 -1.31
C GLY A 55 3.08 -13.67 -0.52
N GLU A 56 3.24 -13.68 0.80
CA GLU A 56 2.36 -13.01 1.75
C GLU A 56 3.02 -11.75 2.29
N PHE A 57 2.24 -10.67 2.31
CA PHE A 57 2.73 -9.34 2.61
C PHE A 57 1.75 -8.61 3.51
N ARG A 58 2.25 -7.55 4.15
CA ARG A 58 1.46 -6.61 4.93
C ARG A 58 1.64 -5.23 4.36
N PHE A 59 0.53 -4.59 4.06
CA PHE A 59 0.47 -3.18 3.77
C PHE A 59 0.20 -2.43 5.07
N GLU A 60 1.05 -1.49 5.43
CA GLU A 60 0.87 -0.62 6.60
C GLU A 60 0.84 0.83 6.18
N VAL A 61 -0.04 1.60 6.80
CA VAL A 61 -0.11 3.05 6.63
C VAL A 61 0.06 3.71 7.98
N THR A 62 0.96 4.68 8.03
CA THR A 62 1.14 5.58 9.15
C THR A 62 0.71 6.99 8.75
N LYS A 63 0.07 7.70 9.67
CA LYS A 63 -0.38 9.08 9.50
C LYS A 63 0.19 9.92 10.61
N ALA A 64 0.94 10.97 10.26
CA ALA A 64 1.65 11.81 11.23
C ALA A 64 2.49 10.98 12.23
N GLY A 65 3.14 9.92 11.76
CA GLY A 65 3.97 9.01 12.56
C GLY A 65 3.19 8.00 13.43
N GLN A 66 1.85 7.98 13.38
CA GLN A 66 1.01 7.03 14.11
C GLN A 66 0.50 5.92 13.19
N PRO A 67 0.44 4.65 13.63
CA PRO A 67 -0.22 3.59 12.87
C PRO A 67 -1.67 3.96 12.58
N TYR A 68 -2.07 3.82 11.32
CA TYR A 68 -3.39 4.23 10.85
C TYR A 68 -4.19 3.08 10.24
N HIS A 69 -3.56 2.32 9.34
CA HIS A 69 -4.18 1.16 8.70
C HIS A 69 -3.15 0.05 8.53
N ALA A 70 -3.60 -1.20 8.59
CA ALA A 70 -2.80 -2.33 8.19
C ALA A 70 -3.67 -3.44 7.59
N GLN A 71 -3.23 -4.00 6.47
CA GLN A 71 -3.93 -5.07 5.76
C GLN A 71 -2.93 -6.10 5.26
N ASP A 72 -3.16 -7.36 5.62
CA ASP A 72 -2.40 -8.47 5.05
C ASP A 72 -2.98 -8.84 3.67
N PHE A 73 -2.12 -9.13 2.70
CA PHE A 73 -2.51 -9.53 1.35
C PHE A 73 -1.53 -10.57 0.79
N ARG A 74 -1.93 -11.22 -0.31
CA ARG A 74 -1.11 -12.24 -0.96
C ARG A 74 -0.96 -11.95 -2.45
N VAL A 75 0.28 -11.93 -2.93
CA VAL A 75 0.60 -11.88 -4.35
C VAL A 75 0.67 -13.32 -4.86
N ARG A 76 -0.29 -13.71 -5.70
CA ARG A 76 -0.38 -15.06 -6.28
C ARG A 76 -0.01 -15.11 -7.76
N SER A 77 -0.21 -14.01 -8.48
CA SER A 77 0.15 -13.85 -9.88
C SER A 77 0.81 -12.49 -10.10
N LEU A 78 1.52 -12.38 -11.23
CA LEU A 78 2.03 -11.12 -11.78
C LEU A 78 1.07 -10.52 -12.81
N ASP A 79 -0.05 -11.20 -13.09
CA ASP A 79 -1.05 -10.74 -14.03
C ASP A 79 -1.76 -9.48 -13.51
N PRO A 80 -1.80 -8.39 -14.28
CA PRO A 80 -2.47 -7.16 -13.85
C PRO A 80 -3.96 -7.30 -13.53
N GLY A 81 -4.64 -8.28 -14.15
CA GLY A 81 -6.04 -8.59 -13.84
C GLY A 81 -6.25 -9.21 -12.46
N GLU A 82 -5.20 -9.78 -11.86
CA GLU A 82 -5.20 -10.39 -10.53
C GLU A 82 -4.46 -9.54 -9.49
N ALA A 83 -4.20 -8.27 -9.83
CA ALA A 83 -3.60 -7.27 -8.95
C ALA A 83 -4.29 -7.24 -7.58
N PRO A 84 -3.55 -7.24 -6.46
CA PRO A 84 -4.14 -7.08 -5.15
C PRO A 84 -4.86 -5.73 -5.04
N ARG A 85 -6.07 -5.78 -4.48
CA ARG A 85 -6.91 -4.60 -4.23
C ARG A 85 -6.94 -4.33 -2.73
N LEU A 86 -6.35 -3.21 -2.34
CA LEU A 86 -6.27 -2.77 -0.96
C LEU A 86 -7.29 -1.65 -0.76
N THR A 87 -8.04 -1.70 0.33
CA THR A 87 -9.07 -0.70 0.60
C THR A 87 -8.94 -0.23 2.03
N ASN A 88 -8.76 1.07 2.23
CA ASN A 88 -8.86 1.66 3.56
C ASN A 88 -10.33 2.00 3.89
N LYS A 89 -11.19 0.97 3.89
CA LYS A 89 -12.55 1.09 4.43
C LYS A 89 -12.48 0.86 5.95
N PRO A 90 -13.08 1.75 6.76
CA PRO A 90 -13.16 1.59 8.21
C PRO A 90 -13.97 0.34 8.61
#